data_AF-A0A4R8AYB8-F1
#
_entry.id   AF-A0A4R8AYB8-F1
#
_cell.length_a   1.000
_cell.length_b   1.000
_cell.length_c   1.000
_cell.angle_alpha   90.00
_cell.angle_beta   90.00
_cell.angle_gamma   90.00
#
_symmetry.space_group_name_H-M   'P 1'
#
loop_
_entity.id
_entity.type
_entity.pdbx_description
1 polymer ?
#
loop_
_entity_poly.entity_id
_entity_poly.type
_entity_poly.pdbx_seq_one_letter_code
_entity_poly.pdbx_strand_id
1 'polypeptide(L)'
;MIDNYTFNETYKRFEPHDNKCTYCGEAHMRSMNDCYFVPLFVTNDRTNIVVYRSVKYSKILIGIPRCASCKDIHEKASTKGIWIAVGCAILSIVFLIYNFTNFHPLITIGGFFATIFGAVFGAKKLTDTFIANQDIYTQHDGAETNEVVRELVIAGWSFTQPTA
;
A
#
# COMPACT_ATOMS: atom_id res chain seq x y z
N MET A 1 -12.02 22.87 6.28
CA MET A 1 -12.30 21.72 7.15
C MET A 1 -12.78 20.60 6.24
N ILE A 2 -12.33 19.36 6.42
CA ILE A 2 -12.82 18.23 5.61
C ILE A 2 -14.15 17.81 6.23
N ASP A 3 -15.22 17.83 5.45
CA ASP A 3 -16.54 17.45 5.94
C ASP A 3 -16.55 15.97 6.35
N ASN A 4 -17.26 15.65 7.44
CA ASN A 4 -17.33 14.31 8.06
C ASN A 4 -16.00 13.76 8.62
N TYR A 5 -15.02 14.63 8.87
CA TYR A 5 -13.74 14.25 9.48
C TYR A 5 -13.34 15.20 10.62
N THR A 6 -12.72 14.64 11.66
CA THR A 6 -12.04 15.41 12.72
C THR A 6 -10.54 15.21 12.60
N PHE A 7 -9.77 16.30 12.70
CA PHE A 7 -8.32 16.19 12.79
C PHE A 7 -7.89 15.85 14.22
N ASN A 8 -7.15 14.76 14.37
CA ASN A 8 -6.56 14.35 15.63
C ASN A 8 -5.13 14.89 15.74
N GLU A 9 -4.94 15.92 16.57
CA GLU A 9 -3.65 16.60 16.78
C GLU A 9 -2.57 15.66 17.35
N THR A 10 -2.95 14.70 18.19
CA THR A 10 -2.00 13.77 18.82
C THR A 10 -1.40 12.81 17.81
N TYR A 11 -2.21 12.25 16.92
CA TYR A 11 -1.78 11.28 15.92
C TYR A 11 -1.52 11.89 14.53
N LYS A 12 -1.75 13.20 14.36
CA LYS A 12 -1.62 13.96 13.10
C LYS A 12 -2.34 13.29 11.93
N ARG A 13 -3.61 12.91 12.15
CA ARG A 13 -4.44 12.17 11.18
C ARG A 13 -5.88 12.65 11.20
N PHE A 14 -6.57 12.53 10.06
CA PHE A 14 -8.00 12.79 9.96
C PHE A 14 -8.79 11.51 10.25
N GLU A 15 -9.73 11.60 11.17
CA GLU A 15 -10.55 10.51 11.66
C GLU A 15 -11.99 10.67 11.14
N PRO A 16 -12.55 9.68 10.43
CA PRO A 16 -13.89 9.76 9.86
C PRO A 16 -14.97 9.74 10.94
N HIS A 17 -16.08 10.44 10.70
CA HIS A 17 -17.29 10.35 11.55
C HIS A 17 -18.18 9.16 11.18
N ASP A 18 -18.14 8.75 9.91
CA ASP A 18 -18.84 7.55 9.47
C ASP A 18 -18.12 6.30 9.98
N ASN A 19 -18.90 5.40 10.57
CA ASN A 19 -18.43 4.13 11.09
C ASN A 19 -18.67 2.98 10.10
N LYS A 20 -19.41 3.18 9.01
CA LYS A 20 -19.68 2.13 8.03
C LYS A 20 -18.40 1.74 7.29
N CYS A 21 -18.05 0.45 7.31
CA CYS A 21 -16.85 -0.07 6.69
C CYS A 21 -16.89 0.14 5.16
N THR A 22 -15.91 0.85 4.60
CA THR A 22 -15.79 1.07 3.16
C THR A 22 -15.44 -0.21 2.39
N TYR A 23 -14.80 -1.17 3.05
CA TYR A 23 -14.25 -2.36 2.40
C TYR A 23 -15.27 -3.48 2.16
N CYS A 24 -16.15 -3.73 3.13
CA CYS A 24 -17.22 -4.71 3.00
C CYS A 24 -18.61 -4.09 2.83
N GLY A 25 -18.78 -2.79 3.12
CA GLY A 25 -20.07 -2.09 3.00
C GLY A 25 -21.15 -2.50 4.01
N GLU A 26 -20.92 -3.53 4.83
CA GLU A 26 -21.94 -4.09 5.74
C GLU A 26 -21.68 -3.78 7.21
N ALA A 27 -20.45 -4.00 7.66
CA ALA A 27 -20.11 -3.90 9.09
C ALA A 27 -19.75 -2.47 9.50
N HIS A 28 -19.79 -2.22 10.82
CA HIS A 28 -19.34 -0.96 11.40
C HIS A 28 -18.01 -1.11 12.14
N MET A 29 -17.22 -0.05 12.09
CA MET A 29 -16.01 0.13 12.86
C MET A 29 -16.33 0.21 14.36
N ARG A 30 -15.54 -0.49 15.18
CA ARG A 30 -15.63 -0.43 16.65
C ARG A 30 -14.57 0.46 17.28
N SER A 31 -13.43 0.60 16.61
CA SER A 31 -12.31 1.41 17.06
C SER A 31 -11.74 2.21 15.90
N MET A 32 -11.42 3.48 16.14
CA MET A 32 -10.73 4.34 15.18
C MET A 32 -9.36 3.78 14.76
N ASN A 33 -8.76 2.91 15.58
CA ASN A 33 -7.50 2.25 15.27
C ASN A 33 -7.66 1.06 14.31
N ASP A 34 -8.89 0.69 13.96
CA ASP A 34 -9.14 -0.30 12.91
C ASP A 34 -9.18 0.32 11.52
N CYS A 35 -9.40 1.65 11.42
CA CYS A 35 -9.29 2.42 10.18
C CYS A 35 -7.99 2.12 9.45
N TYR A 36 -8.08 2.18 8.12
CA TYR A 36 -6.89 2.24 7.28
C TYR A 36 -6.57 3.72 7.03
N PHE A 37 -5.42 4.19 7.52
CA PHE A 37 -5.00 5.57 7.34
C PHE A 37 -4.15 5.71 6.08
N VAL A 38 -4.72 6.31 5.06
CA VAL A 38 -4.06 6.48 3.77
C VAL A 38 -3.25 7.76 3.75
N PRO A 39 -1.94 7.67 3.44
CA PRO A 39 -1.13 8.84 3.21
C PRO A 39 -1.43 9.44 1.84
N LEU A 40 -1.82 10.71 1.84
CA LEU A 40 -1.91 11.53 0.64
C LEU A 40 -0.84 12.61 0.68
N PHE A 41 -0.23 12.87 -0.47
CA PHE A 41 0.85 13.82 -0.63
C PHE A 41 0.49 14.87 -1.66
N VAL A 42 0.87 16.12 -1.43
CA VAL A 42 0.80 17.18 -2.46
C VAL A 42 2.16 17.85 -2.56
N THR A 43 2.58 18.14 -3.78
CA THR A 43 3.84 18.85 -4.01
C THR A 43 3.61 20.34 -3.78
N ASN A 44 4.38 20.94 -2.87
CA ASN A 44 4.31 22.38 -2.60
C ASN A 44 5.28 23.16 -3.48
N ASP A 45 6.50 22.63 -3.65
CA ASP A 45 7.59 23.31 -4.35
C ASP A 45 8.55 22.28 -4.95
N ARG A 46 9.06 22.56 -6.15
CA ARG A 46 10.09 21.75 -6.83
C ARG A 46 11.21 22.67 -7.28
N THR A 47 12.40 22.47 -6.73
CA THR A 47 13.63 23.10 -7.22
C THR A 47 14.32 22.13 -8.16
N ASN A 48 14.52 22.51 -9.42
CA ASN A 48 15.22 21.70 -10.41
C ASN A 48 16.27 22.57 -11.14
N ILE A 49 17.47 22.63 -10.55
CA ILE A 49 18.63 23.32 -11.10
C ILE A 49 19.62 22.24 -11.55
N VAL A 50 20.46 22.54 -12.55
CA VAL A 50 21.39 21.56 -13.20
C VAL A 50 22.23 20.77 -12.19
N VAL A 51 22.58 21.36 -11.05
CA VAL A 51 23.39 20.75 -9.98
C VAL A 51 22.59 20.30 -8.75
N TYR A 52 21.28 20.60 -8.66
CA TYR A 52 20.49 20.35 -7.46
C TYR A 52 19.00 20.15 -7.76
N ARG A 53 18.46 19.03 -7.27
CA ARG A 53 17.03 18.74 -7.28
C ARG A 53 16.51 18.56 -5.87
N SER A 54 15.40 19.21 -5.56
CA SER A 54 14.66 19.00 -4.31
C SER A 54 13.17 19.18 -4.50
N VAL A 55 12.40 18.45 -3.71
CA VAL A 55 10.93 18.51 -3.72
C VAL A 55 10.43 18.66 -2.29
N LYS A 56 9.68 19.73 -2.05
CA LYS A 56 8.94 19.93 -0.80
C LYS A 56 7.51 19.46 -1.01
N TYR A 57 7.01 18.65 -0.09
CA TYR A 57 5.66 18.12 -0.14
C TYR A 57 4.97 18.25 1.22
N SER A 58 3.65 18.32 1.20
CA SER A 58 2.80 18.16 2.36
C SER A 58 2.28 16.72 2.40
N LYS A 59 2.08 16.17 3.59
CA LYS A 59 1.50 14.85 3.83
C LYS A 59 0.30 14.97 4.75
N ILE A 60 -0.80 14.33 4.40
CA ILE A 60 -1.95 14.14 5.29
C ILE A 60 -2.29 12.66 5.37
N LEU A 61 -2.85 12.24 6.51
CA LEU A 61 -3.34 10.88 6.73
C LEU A 61 -4.87 10.94 6.80
N ILE A 62 -5.55 10.30 5.85
CA ILE A 62 -7.01 10.21 5.83
C ILE A 62 -7.43 8.83 6.31
N GLY A 63 -8.22 8.76 7.37
CA GLY A 63 -8.78 7.52 7.88
C GLY A 63 -9.93 7.02 7.00
N ILE A 64 -9.81 5.80 6.50
CA ILE A 64 -10.90 5.11 5.80
C ILE A 64 -11.54 4.12 6.79
N PRO A 65 -12.85 4.25 7.04
CA PRO A 65 -13.57 3.37 7.95
C PRO A 65 -13.37 1.90 7.57
N ARG A 66 -12.89 1.11 8.54
CA ARG A 66 -12.65 -0.32 8.36
C ARG A 66 -13.06 -1.09 9.60
N CYS A 67 -13.81 -2.17 9.43
CA CYS A 67 -14.18 -3.04 10.53
C CYS A 67 -13.01 -3.98 10.93
N ALA A 68 -13.05 -4.48 12.17
CA ALA A 68 -12.02 -5.38 12.68
C ALA A 68 -11.85 -6.67 11.84
N SER A 69 -12.94 -7.18 11.26
CA SER A 69 -12.89 -8.36 10.38
C SER A 69 -12.13 -8.08 9.08
N CYS A 70 -12.42 -6.97 8.38
CA CYS A 70 -11.69 -6.58 7.18
C CYS A 70 -10.20 -6.32 7.49
N LYS A 71 -9.90 -5.73 8.64
CA LYS A 71 -8.51 -5.55 9.09
C LYS A 71 -7.78 -6.89 9.22
N ASP A 72 -8.38 -7.86 9.90
CA ASP A 72 -7.81 -9.20 10.06
C ASP A 72 -7.64 -9.92 8.71
N ILE A 73 -8.59 -9.79 7.79
CA ILE A 73 -8.47 -10.35 6.43
C ILE A 73 -7.28 -9.71 5.69
N HIS A 74 -7.14 -8.39 5.72
CA HIS A 74 -6.01 -7.71 5.08
C HIS A 74 -4.66 -8.11 5.69
N GLU A 75 -4.57 -8.17 7.03
CA GLU A 75 -3.34 -8.55 7.73
C GLU A 75 -2.96 -10.01 7.43
N LYS A 76 -3.94 -10.92 7.45
CA LYS A 76 -3.73 -12.34 7.10
C LYS A 76 -3.37 -12.51 5.62
N ALA A 77 -4.03 -11.81 4.71
CA ALA A 77 -3.74 -11.88 3.28
C ALA A 77 -2.34 -11.36 2.96
N SER A 78 -1.95 -10.21 3.56
CA SER A 78 -0.60 -9.65 3.42
C SER A 78 0.46 -10.62 3.94
N THR A 79 0.24 -11.16 5.15
CA THR A 79 1.15 -12.13 5.75
C THR A 79 1.29 -13.38 4.87
N LYS A 80 0.17 -13.96 4.41
CA LYS A 80 0.18 -15.13 3.51
C LYS A 80 0.89 -14.84 2.19
N GLY A 81 0.59 -13.69 1.56
CA GLY A 81 1.21 -13.27 0.30
C GLY A 81 2.73 -13.13 0.44
N ILE A 82 3.20 -12.51 1.53
CA ILE A 82 4.63 -12.38 1.84
C ILE A 82 5.27 -13.75 2.05
N TRP A 83 4.70 -14.63 2.87
CA TRP A 83 5.27 -15.95 3.14
C TRP A 83 5.40 -16.80 1.87
N ILE A 84 4.40 -16.79 1.00
CA ILE A 84 4.44 -17.52 -0.26
C ILE A 84 5.50 -16.91 -1.19
N ALA A 85 5.52 -15.59 -1.34
CA ALA A 85 6.50 -14.92 -2.20
C ALA A 85 7.95 -15.15 -1.72
N VAL A 86 8.19 -15.07 -0.41
CA VAL A 86 9.50 -15.36 0.20
C VAL A 86 9.88 -16.83 0.02
N GLY A 87 8.93 -17.76 0.23
CA GLY A 87 9.15 -19.19 0.00
C GLY A 87 9.57 -19.48 -1.44
N CYS A 88 8.86 -18.92 -2.43
CA CYS A 88 9.23 -19.03 -3.84
C CYS A 88 10.59 -18.38 -4.15
N ALA A 89 10.90 -17.24 -3.52
CA ALA A 89 12.17 -16.56 -3.70
C ALA A 89 13.36 -17.39 -3.19
N ILE A 90 13.23 -17.98 -2.00
CA ILE A 90 14.26 -18.85 -1.42
C ILE A 90 14.50 -20.06 -2.32
N LEU A 91 13.45 -20.74 -2.78
CA LEU A 91 13.58 -21.88 -3.69
C LEU A 91 14.27 -21.49 -4.99
N SER A 92 13.92 -20.34 -5.55
CA SER A 92 14.53 -19.82 -6.79
C SER A 92 16.02 -19.48 -6.59
N ILE A 93 16.38 -18.88 -5.46
CA ILE A 93 17.78 -18.58 -5.12
C ILE A 93 18.60 -19.86 -4.94
N VAL A 94 18.07 -20.86 -4.21
CA VAL A 94 18.75 -22.16 -4.03
C VAL A 94 18.97 -22.84 -5.39
N PHE A 95 17.97 -22.80 -6.27
CA PHE A 95 18.09 -23.33 -7.62
C PHE A 95 19.17 -22.62 -8.45
N LEU A 96 19.26 -21.29 -8.37
CA LEU A 96 20.28 -20.50 -9.05
C LEU A 96 21.70 -20.79 -8.51
N ILE A 97 21.85 -20.97 -7.20
CA ILE A 97 23.14 -21.30 -6.57
C ILE A 97 23.57 -22.72 -6.97
N TYR A 98 22.65 -23.70 -6.92
CA TYR A 98 22.96 -25.09 -7.27
C TYR A 98 23.45 -25.22 -8.72
N ASN A 99 22.85 -24.45 -9.64
CA ASN A 99 23.21 -24.47 -11.05
C ASN A 99 24.22 -23.38 -11.43
N PHE A 100 24.87 -22.73 -10.46
CA PHE A 100 25.78 -21.60 -10.72
C PHE A 100 26.90 -21.95 -11.69
N THR A 101 27.46 -23.16 -11.59
CA THR A 101 28.52 -23.66 -12.47
C THR A 101 28.04 -24.01 -13.87
N ASN A 102 26.76 -24.33 -14.04
CA ASN A 102 26.16 -24.69 -15.32
C ASN A 102 25.57 -23.48 -16.06
N PHE A 103 25.22 -22.42 -15.34
CA PHE A 103 24.66 -21.20 -15.91
C PHE A 103 25.74 -20.18 -16.29
N HIS A 104 25.51 -19.51 -17.41
CA HIS A 104 26.33 -18.36 -17.79
C HIS A 104 26.19 -17.25 -16.73
N PRO A 105 27.26 -16.55 -16.31
CA PRO A 105 27.23 -15.56 -15.23
C PRO A 105 26.13 -14.49 -15.37
N LEU A 106 25.86 -14.05 -16.60
CA LEU A 106 24.79 -13.08 -16.89
C LEU A 106 23.38 -13.61 -16.56
N ILE A 107 23.13 -14.90 -16.77
CA ILE A 107 21.84 -15.55 -16.46
C ILE A 107 21.66 -15.64 -14.95
N THR A 108 22.72 -15.99 -14.23
CA THR A 108 22.67 -16.08 -12.76
C THR A 108 22.40 -14.70 -12.14
N ILE A 109 23.13 -13.67 -12.58
CA ILE A 109 22.93 -12.28 -12.11
C ILE A 109 21.51 -11.81 -12.44
N GLY A 110 21.06 -12.00 -13.68
CA GLY A 110 19.69 -11.66 -14.10
C GLY A 110 18.62 -12.40 -13.27
N GLY A 111 18.87 -13.68 -12.96
CA GLY A 111 17.99 -14.51 -12.13
C GLY A 111 17.85 -14.00 -10.70
N PHE A 112 18.93 -13.50 -10.08
CA PHE A 112 18.86 -12.87 -8.76
C PHE A 112 17.97 -11.62 -8.78
N PHE A 113 18.17 -10.72 -9.75
CA PHE A 113 17.33 -9.54 -9.89
C PHE A 113 15.87 -9.92 -10.14
N ALA A 114 15.61 -10.84 -11.07
CA ALA A 114 14.26 -11.33 -11.36
C ALA A 114 13.59 -11.93 -10.13
N THR A 115 14.33 -12.66 -9.29
CA THR A 115 13.79 -13.26 -8.06
C THR A 115 13.44 -12.19 -7.02
N ILE A 116 14.31 -11.20 -6.81
CA ILE A 116 14.07 -10.12 -5.84
C ILE A 116 12.87 -9.27 -6.27
N PHE A 117 12.86 -8.79 -7.52
CA PHE A 117 11.73 -8.01 -8.03
C PHE A 117 10.45 -8.84 -8.08
N GLY A 118 10.54 -10.10 -8.54
CA GLY A 118 9.43 -11.03 -8.58
C GLY A 118 8.83 -11.30 -7.20
N ALA A 119 9.63 -11.40 -6.14
CA ALA A 119 9.15 -11.57 -4.78
C ALA A 119 8.38 -10.34 -4.30
N VAL A 120 8.88 -9.13 -4.55
CA VAL A 120 8.23 -7.88 -4.14
C VAL A 120 6.90 -7.68 -4.88
N PHE A 121 6.91 -7.75 -6.21
CA PHE A 121 5.69 -7.57 -7.01
C PHE A 121 4.71 -8.74 -6.84
N GLY A 122 5.23 -9.97 -6.72
CA GLY A 122 4.46 -11.18 -6.48
C GLY A 122 3.74 -11.16 -5.14
N ALA A 123 4.41 -10.73 -4.06
CA ALA A 123 3.77 -10.61 -2.74
C ALA A 123 2.56 -9.67 -2.77
N LYS A 124 2.69 -8.51 -3.43
CA LYS A 124 1.58 -7.56 -3.60
C LYS A 124 0.42 -8.20 -4.35
N LYS A 125 0.69 -8.76 -5.53
CA LYS A 125 -0.36 -9.36 -6.39
C LYS A 125 -1.06 -10.54 -5.72
N LEU A 126 -0.31 -11.38 -4.99
CA LEU A 126 -0.88 -12.50 -4.21
C LEU A 126 -1.78 -11.98 -3.08
N THR A 127 -1.35 -10.94 -2.37
CA THR A 127 -2.14 -10.29 -1.32
C THR A 127 -3.48 -9.79 -1.89
N ASP A 128 -3.44 -9.05 -3.00
CA ASP A 128 -4.66 -8.53 -3.65
C ASP A 128 -5.59 -9.67 -4.10
N THR A 129 -5.01 -10.77 -4.62
CA THR A 129 -5.78 -11.96 -5.03
C THR A 129 -6.44 -12.65 -3.82
N PHE A 130 -5.72 -12.78 -2.70
CA PHE A 130 -6.29 -13.38 -1.48
C PHE A 130 -7.41 -12.53 -0.87
N ILE A 131 -7.31 -11.21 -0.99
CA ILE A 131 -8.34 -10.27 -0.54
C ILE A 131 -9.55 -10.36 -1.48
N ALA A 132 -9.35 -10.36 -2.79
CA ALA A 132 -10.42 -10.46 -3.78
C ALA A 132 -11.26 -11.75 -3.61
N ASN A 133 -10.63 -12.87 -3.22
CA ASN A 133 -11.33 -14.12 -2.93
C ASN A 133 -12.20 -14.09 -1.66
N GLN A 134 -12.18 -13.00 -0.90
CA GLN A 134 -13.00 -12.79 0.31
C GLN A 134 -14.12 -11.75 0.05
N ASP A 135 -14.34 -11.36 -1.21
CA ASP A 135 -15.36 -10.39 -1.62
C ASP A 135 -15.29 -9.03 -0.89
N ILE A 136 -14.09 -8.60 -0.49
CA ILE A 136 -13.84 -7.27 0.06
C ILE A 136 -12.89 -6.47 -0.82
N TYR A 137 -13.02 -5.14 -0.82
CA TYR A 137 -12.10 -4.27 -1.55
C TYR A 137 -10.67 -4.37 -1.00
N THR A 138 -9.66 -4.20 -1.88
CA THR A 138 -8.27 -4.03 -1.43
C THR A 138 -8.09 -2.71 -0.68
N GLN A 139 -6.98 -2.56 0.03
CA GLN A 139 -6.65 -1.31 0.72
C GLN A 139 -6.61 -0.10 -0.21
N HIS A 140 -6.16 -0.31 -1.45
CA HIS A 140 -6.09 0.73 -2.47
C HIS A 140 -7.47 1.04 -3.03
N ASP A 141 -8.24 0.02 -3.43
CA ASP A 141 -9.56 0.23 -4.04
C ASP A 141 -10.56 0.83 -3.03
N GLY A 142 -10.50 0.39 -1.77
CA GLY A 142 -11.27 0.97 -0.68
C GLY A 142 -10.90 2.44 -0.38
N ALA A 143 -9.67 2.84 -0.71
CA ALA A 143 -9.25 4.23 -0.61
C ALA A 143 -9.74 5.08 -1.76
N GLU A 144 -9.63 4.58 -2.99
CA GLU A 144 -10.08 5.31 -4.18
C GLU A 144 -11.60 5.49 -4.25
N THR A 145 -12.36 4.58 -3.65
CA THR A 145 -13.82 4.66 -3.56
C THR A 145 -14.31 5.66 -2.50
N ASN A 146 -13.45 6.08 -1.57
CA ASN A 146 -13.81 7.07 -0.56
C ASN A 146 -13.94 8.47 -1.19
N GLU A 147 -15.05 9.16 -0.92
CA GLU A 147 -15.40 10.44 -1.54
C GLU A 147 -14.35 11.54 -1.24
N VAL A 148 -13.93 11.66 0.02
CA VAL A 148 -12.94 12.65 0.45
C VAL A 148 -11.59 12.39 -0.21
N VAL A 149 -11.17 11.13 -0.28
CA VAL A 149 -9.92 10.76 -0.95
C VAL A 149 -9.99 11.11 -2.44
N ARG A 150 -11.11 10.80 -3.11
CA ARG A 150 -11.30 11.13 -4.53
C ARG A 150 -11.26 12.63 -4.78
N GLU A 151 -11.91 13.43 -3.95
CA GLU A 151 -11.88 14.90 -4.05
C GLU A 151 -10.47 15.46 -3.85
N LEU A 152 -9.72 14.94 -2.87
CA LEU A 152 -8.33 15.33 -2.65
C LEU A 152 -7.45 14.96 -3.85
N VAL A 153 -7.65 13.78 -4.43
CA VAL A 153 -6.92 13.38 -5.64
C VAL A 153 -7.24 14.31 -6.81
N ILE A 154 -8.51 14.69 -7.01
CA ILE A 154 -8.90 15.69 -8.01
C ILE A 154 -8.26 17.05 -7.74
N ALA A 155 -8.12 17.43 -6.46
CA ALA A 155 -7.43 18.66 -6.04
C ALA A 155 -5.90 18.62 -6.16
N GLY A 156 -5.32 17.52 -6.67
CA GLY A 156 -3.89 17.38 -6.95
C GLY A 156 -3.09 16.64 -5.88
N TRP A 157 -3.74 15.98 -4.92
CA TRP A 157 -3.07 15.06 -3.99
C TRP A 157 -2.81 13.70 -4.65
N SER A 158 -1.78 12.99 -4.20
CA SER A 158 -1.38 11.68 -4.72
C SER A 158 -1.10 10.67 -3.62
N PHE A 159 -1.40 9.39 -3.88
CA PHE A 159 -1.00 8.27 -3.01
C PHE A 159 0.51 8.02 -2.99
N THR A 160 1.22 8.49 -4.03
CA THR A 160 2.67 8.36 -4.18
C THR A 160 3.39 9.55 -3.59
N GLN A 161 4.41 9.30 -2.77
CA GLN A 161 5.28 10.36 -2.27
C GLN A 161 6.09 10.97 -3.44
N PRO A 162 6.12 12.30 -3.59
CA PRO A 162 6.98 12.96 -4.56
C PRO A 162 8.46 12.72 -4.25
N THR A 163 9.24 12.40 -5.28
CA THR A 163 10.70 12.25 -5.21
C THR A 163 11.39 13.33 -6.02
N ALA A 164 12.63 13.69 -5.64
CA ALA A 164 13.46 14.68 -6.34
C ALA A 164 14.11 14.14 -7.61
#